data_AF-A0A1R0UVU6-F1
#
_entry.id   AF-A0A1R0UVU6-F1
#
_cell.length_a   1.000
_cell.length_b   1.000
_cell.length_c   1.000
_cell.angle_alpha   90.00
_cell.angle_beta   90.00
_cell.angle_gamma   90.00
#
_symmetry.space_group_name_H-M   'P 1'
#
loop_
_entity.id
_entity.type
_entity.pdbx_description
1 polymer ?
#
loop_
_entity_poly.entity_id
_entity_poly.type
_entity_poly.pdbx_seq_one_letter_code
_entity_poly.pdbx_strand_id
1 'polypeptide(L)'
;MGASIIALVAILTSVLPAGQARADAPVVLGGGSGIVVNGESFCTLTTIGHDNAGRLIGFTSAHCGGPGATVSAEGADGAGVLGTMVAGNDLLDYAVIQFDPAKVTPTNNVNGFQIDGLGPDPVFGEIACKLGRTTGYSCGVTWGPGQDPGTIVNQVCGQPGDSGAPVTVNNRLVGMLHGAYTEELPTCVVKFVPLHTPAVTMSFNTQLADITAKNRPGTGFVPIP
;
A
#
# COMPACT_ATOMS: atom_id res chain seq x y z
N MET A 1 -50.21 5.77 72.34
CA MET A 1 -50.49 6.24 70.97
C MET A 1 -49.42 7.27 70.62
N GLY A 2 -48.49 6.94 69.73
CA GLY A 2 -47.42 7.83 69.28
C GLY A 2 -46.87 7.30 67.96
N ALA A 3 -47.08 8.05 66.89
CA ALA A 3 -46.94 7.60 65.50
C ALA A 3 -45.46 7.55 65.05
N SER A 4 -45.08 6.46 64.38
CA SER A 4 -43.79 6.30 63.70
C SER A 4 -43.81 7.04 62.36
N ILE A 5 -42.86 7.96 62.17
CA ILE A 5 -42.62 8.64 60.89
C ILE A 5 -41.66 7.76 60.08
N ILE A 6 -42.16 7.20 58.96
CA ILE A 6 -41.34 6.51 57.96
C ILE A 6 -40.90 7.54 56.93
N ALA A 7 -39.61 7.86 56.89
CA ALA A 7 -39.03 8.72 55.87
C ALA A 7 -38.78 7.92 54.58
N LEU A 8 -39.50 8.26 53.52
CA LEU A 8 -39.32 7.68 52.18
C LEU A 8 -38.20 8.44 51.46
N VAL A 9 -37.02 7.82 51.33
CA VAL A 9 -35.91 8.37 50.56
C VAL A 9 -36.12 8.05 49.08
N ALA A 10 -36.50 9.04 48.28
CA ALA A 10 -36.59 8.91 46.84
C ALA A 10 -35.17 9.00 46.23
N ILE A 11 -34.65 7.87 45.76
CA ILE A 11 -33.38 7.80 45.05
C ILE A 11 -33.63 8.27 43.60
N LEU A 12 -33.25 9.52 43.28
CA LEU A 12 -33.15 9.97 41.90
C LEU A 12 -31.93 9.33 41.25
N THR A 13 -32.13 8.32 40.40
CA THR A 13 -31.09 7.81 39.50
C THR A 13 -30.92 8.77 38.34
N SER A 14 -29.83 9.54 38.37
CA SER A 14 -29.36 10.34 37.25
C SER A 14 -28.93 9.42 36.10
N VAL A 15 -29.80 9.28 35.10
CA VAL A 15 -29.46 8.61 33.84
C VAL A 15 -28.53 9.53 33.05
N LEU A 16 -27.22 9.36 33.28
CA LEU A 16 -26.20 9.98 32.43
C LEU A 16 -26.37 9.40 31.01
N PRO A 17 -26.37 10.23 29.94
CA PRO A 17 -26.36 9.71 28.59
C PRO A 17 -25.06 8.91 28.42
N ALA A 18 -25.19 7.62 28.11
CA ALA A 18 -24.06 6.82 27.69
C ALA A 18 -23.48 7.50 26.44
N GLY A 19 -22.27 8.05 26.54
CA GLY A 19 -21.55 8.55 25.39
C GLY A 19 -21.42 7.41 24.38
N GLN A 20 -21.96 7.60 23.18
CA GLN A 20 -21.78 6.64 22.11
C GLN A 20 -20.28 6.60 21.78
N ALA A 21 -19.63 5.47 22.08
CA ALA A 21 -18.28 5.21 21.60
C ALA A 21 -18.34 5.16 20.07
N ARG A 22 -17.88 6.23 19.41
CA ARG A 22 -17.76 6.26 17.96
C ARG A 22 -16.45 5.55 17.61
N ALA A 23 -16.56 4.38 16.97
CA ALA A 23 -15.40 3.77 16.35
C ALA A 23 -14.86 4.74 15.29
N ASP A 24 -13.53 4.90 15.24
CA ASP A 24 -12.91 5.69 14.18
C ASP A 24 -13.28 5.11 12.81
N ALA A 25 -13.50 6.00 11.85
CA ALA A 25 -13.83 5.58 10.50
C ALA A 25 -12.63 4.80 9.90
N PRO A 26 -12.89 3.71 9.16
CA PRO A 26 -11.82 2.97 8.49
C PRO A 26 -11.03 3.88 7.53
N VAL A 27 -9.71 3.70 7.48
CA VAL A 27 -8.82 4.46 6.61
C VAL A 27 -8.98 4.00 5.17
N VAL A 28 -9.14 4.94 4.23
CA VAL A 28 -9.18 4.60 2.81
C VAL A 28 -7.74 4.38 2.30
N LEU A 29 -7.45 3.18 1.80
CA LEU A 29 -6.12 2.82 1.27
C LEU A 29 -6.23 2.19 -0.11
N GLY A 30 -5.29 2.52 -0.99
CA GLY A 30 -5.17 1.95 -2.33
C GLY A 30 -3.76 2.04 -2.86
N GLY A 31 -3.55 1.61 -4.11
CA GLY A 31 -2.24 1.75 -4.75
C GLY A 31 -1.81 3.22 -4.83
N GLY A 32 -0.62 3.52 -4.33
CA GLY A 32 -0.07 4.87 -4.23
C GLY A 32 -0.27 5.56 -2.89
N SER A 33 -1.04 4.97 -1.96
CA SER A 33 -1.13 5.47 -0.59
C SER A 33 0.21 5.38 0.14
N GLY A 34 0.57 6.42 0.91
CA GLY A 34 1.70 6.37 1.82
C GLY A 34 1.42 5.46 3.02
N ILE A 35 2.38 4.60 3.35
CA ILE A 35 2.32 3.70 4.50
C ILE A 35 3.56 3.88 5.36
N VAL A 36 3.40 3.63 6.67
CA VAL A 36 4.49 3.65 7.63
C VAL A 36 4.66 2.24 8.19
N VAL A 37 5.86 1.69 8.05
CA VAL A 37 6.22 0.34 8.49
C VAL A 37 7.00 0.44 9.80
N ASN A 38 6.55 -0.29 10.83
CA ASN A 38 7.07 -0.25 12.19
C ASN A 38 7.13 1.14 12.85
N GLY A 39 6.42 2.14 12.29
CA GLY A 39 6.49 3.53 12.74
C GLY A 39 7.74 4.29 12.30
N GLU A 40 8.59 3.70 11.44
CA GLU A 40 9.91 4.25 11.08
C GLU A 40 10.06 4.44 9.56
N SER A 41 9.73 3.43 8.77
CA SER A 41 9.96 3.43 7.33
C SER A 41 8.75 3.95 6.58
N PHE A 42 8.92 5.03 5.81
CA PHE A 42 7.90 5.56 4.92
C PHE A 42 8.03 4.92 3.55
N CYS A 43 6.99 4.23 3.11
CA CYS A 43 6.92 3.56 1.82
C CYS A 43 5.58 3.80 1.15
N THR A 44 5.39 3.25 -0.04
CA THR A 44 4.15 3.34 -0.80
C THR A 44 3.49 1.96 -0.90
N LEU A 45 2.17 1.92 -0.75
CA LEU A 45 1.35 0.73 -1.01
C LEU A 45 1.26 0.51 -2.53
N THR A 46 1.66 -0.66 -3.03
CA THR A 46 1.56 -1.01 -4.45
C THR A 46 0.10 -1.12 -4.88
N THR A 47 -0.65 -1.99 -4.20
CA THR A 47 -2.05 -2.27 -4.51
C THR A 47 -2.70 -2.92 -3.31
N ILE A 48 -4.01 -3.02 -3.32
CA ILE A 48 -4.82 -3.67 -2.30
C ILE A 48 -5.96 -4.44 -2.96
N GLY A 49 -6.36 -5.56 -2.37
CA GLY A 49 -7.30 -6.50 -2.96
C GLY A 49 -7.49 -7.72 -2.08
N HIS A 50 -7.96 -8.82 -2.66
CA HIS A 50 -8.18 -10.06 -1.93
C HIS A 50 -7.39 -11.21 -2.54
N ASP A 51 -6.90 -12.11 -1.70
CA ASP A 51 -6.35 -13.38 -2.15
C ASP A 51 -7.41 -14.50 -2.23
N ASN A 52 -7.02 -15.69 -2.68
CA ASN A 52 -7.94 -16.82 -2.84
C ASN A 52 -8.55 -17.35 -1.53
N ALA A 53 -7.99 -16.95 -0.38
CA ALA A 53 -8.53 -17.25 0.95
C ALA A 53 -9.48 -16.15 1.47
N GLY A 54 -9.72 -15.10 0.67
CA GLY A 54 -10.58 -13.97 1.03
C GLY A 54 -9.95 -13.00 2.01
N ARG A 55 -8.63 -13.04 2.23
CA ARG A 55 -7.94 -12.08 3.09
C ARG A 55 -7.79 -10.76 2.35
N LEU A 56 -7.94 -9.63 3.07
CA LEU A 56 -7.60 -8.32 2.54
C LEU A 56 -6.07 -8.17 2.50
N ILE A 57 -5.51 -8.16 1.30
CA ILE A 57 -4.07 -8.20 1.03
C ILE A 57 -3.64 -6.94 0.28
N GLY A 58 -2.47 -6.40 0.63
CA GLY A 58 -1.74 -5.47 -0.22
C GLY A 58 -0.26 -5.81 -0.32
N PHE A 59 0.46 -5.03 -1.12
CA PHE A 59 1.88 -5.25 -1.41
C PHE A 59 2.70 -3.98 -1.27
N THR A 60 3.96 -4.11 -0.88
CA THR A 60 4.97 -3.04 -0.90
C THR A 60 6.36 -3.66 -1.04
N SER A 61 7.43 -2.87 -0.97
CA SER A 61 8.81 -3.37 -1.04
C SER A 61 9.24 -4.13 0.22
N ALA A 62 10.05 -5.18 0.07
CA ALA A 62 10.61 -5.95 1.18
C ALA A 62 11.66 -5.15 1.97
N HIS A 63 12.37 -4.23 1.32
CA HIS A 63 13.33 -3.38 2.01
C HIS A 63 12.67 -2.33 2.94
N CYS A 64 11.34 -2.18 2.89
CA CYS A 64 10.59 -1.39 3.86
C CYS A 64 10.37 -2.13 5.19
N GLY A 65 10.35 -3.46 5.14
CA GLY A 65 10.10 -4.34 6.27
C GLY A 65 9.78 -5.77 5.82
N GLY A 66 9.83 -6.70 6.78
CA GLY A 66 9.58 -8.12 6.55
C GLY A 66 8.41 -8.67 7.37
N PRO A 67 8.16 -9.99 7.31
CA PRO A 67 7.11 -10.64 8.08
C PRO A 67 7.14 -10.28 9.57
N GLY A 68 5.98 -9.92 10.12
CA GLY A 68 5.80 -9.44 11.49
C GLY A 68 5.84 -7.91 11.64
N ALA A 69 6.34 -7.18 10.64
CA ALA A 69 6.32 -5.72 10.67
C ALA A 69 4.89 -5.17 10.63
N THR A 70 4.62 -4.15 11.44
CA THR A 70 3.31 -3.48 11.49
C THR A 70 3.21 -2.40 10.43
N VAL A 71 2.01 -2.18 9.90
CA VAL A 71 1.74 -1.18 8.87
C VAL A 71 0.65 -0.23 9.35
N SER A 72 0.94 1.07 9.34
CA SER A 72 -0.03 2.15 9.52
C SER A 72 -0.11 3.02 8.26
N ALA A 73 -1.10 3.91 8.20
CA ALA A 73 -1.24 4.87 7.11
C ALA A 73 -0.55 6.19 7.43
N GLU A 74 0.18 6.73 6.46
CA GLU A 74 0.73 8.07 6.58
C GLU A 74 -0.38 9.12 6.66
N GLY A 75 -0.26 10.06 7.60
CA GLY A 75 -1.25 11.14 7.77
C GLY A 75 -2.53 10.73 8.49
N ALA A 76 -2.59 9.49 9.00
CA ALA A 76 -3.71 8.97 9.78
C ALA A 76 -3.23 8.24 11.06
N ASP A 77 -2.24 8.81 11.75
CA ASP A 77 -1.56 8.19 12.90
C ASP A 77 -2.53 7.74 14.01
N GLY A 78 -3.63 8.47 14.21
CA GLY A 78 -4.68 8.14 15.18
C GLY A 78 -5.39 6.81 14.90
N ALA A 79 -5.38 6.32 13.65
CA ALA A 79 -5.94 5.02 13.30
C ALA A 79 -5.07 3.83 13.77
N GLY A 80 -3.82 4.08 14.16
CA GLY A 80 -2.88 3.05 14.61
C GLY A 80 -2.54 2.01 13.54
N VAL A 81 -2.22 0.78 13.98
CA VAL A 81 -1.82 -0.31 13.08
C VAL A 81 -3.02 -0.80 12.26
N LEU A 82 -2.90 -0.78 10.93
CA LEU A 82 -3.92 -1.19 9.98
C LEU A 82 -3.71 -2.61 9.44
N GLY A 83 -2.50 -3.14 9.53
CA GLY A 83 -2.17 -4.47 9.06
C GLY A 83 -0.77 -4.91 9.49
N THR A 84 -0.41 -6.12 9.07
CA THR A 84 0.89 -6.73 9.36
C THR A 84 1.45 -7.36 8.10
N MET A 85 2.75 -7.27 7.90
CA MET A 85 3.43 -8.01 6.85
C MET A 85 3.44 -9.51 7.18
N VAL A 86 2.94 -10.34 6.27
CA VAL A 86 2.72 -11.78 6.51
C VAL A 86 3.61 -12.68 5.64
N ALA A 87 4.22 -12.13 4.59
CA ALA A 87 5.16 -12.81 3.73
C ALA A 87 6.04 -11.80 2.99
N GLY A 88 7.12 -12.25 2.38
CA GLY A 88 7.96 -11.42 1.53
C GLY A 88 9.10 -12.19 0.87
N ASN A 89 9.85 -11.49 0.03
CA ASN A 89 11.05 -12.00 -0.65
C ASN A 89 12.00 -10.83 -0.92
N ASP A 90 13.18 -10.86 -0.31
CA ASP A 90 14.16 -9.79 -0.46
C ASP A 90 14.75 -9.75 -1.88
N LEU A 91 14.91 -10.91 -2.53
CA LEU A 91 15.44 -10.99 -3.89
C LEU A 91 14.47 -10.40 -4.92
N LEU A 92 13.17 -10.56 -4.69
CA LEU A 92 12.12 -10.01 -5.56
C LEU A 92 11.54 -8.70 -5.03
N ASP A 93 12.16 -8.15 -3.99
CA ASP A 93 11.79 -6.96 -3.23
C ASP A 93 10.28 -6.74 -3.07
N TYR A 94 9.59 -7.74 -2.52
CA TYR A 94 8.19 -7.59 -2.16
C TYR A 94 7.90 -8.05 -0.74
N ALA A 95 6.96 -7.37 -0.10
CA ALA A 95 6.30 -7.76 1.12
C ALA A 95 4.79 -7.82 0.90
N VAL A 96 4.14 -8.81 1.50
CA VAL A 96 2.69 -8.99 1.50
C VAL A 96 2.15 -8.50 2.82
N ILE A 97 1.22 -7.58 2.78
CA ILE A 97 0.55 -7.00 3.95
C ILE A 97 -0.84 -7.63 4.04
N GLN A 98 -1.19 -8.17 5.20
CA GLN A 98 -2.58 -8.50 5.52
C GLN A 98 -3.17 -7.36 6.35
N PHE A 99 -4.21 -6.72 5.81
CA PHE A 99 -4.91 -5.62 6.49
C PHE A 99 -6.06 -6.15 7.34
N ASP A 100 -6.37 -5.40 8.40
CA ASP A 100 -7.60 -5.57 9.17
C ASP A 100 -8.78 -4.94 8.39
N PRO A 101 -9.74 -5.75 7.90
CA PRO A 101 -10.87 -5.24 7.14
C PRO A 101 -11.80 -4.34 7.95
N ALA A 102 -11.72 -4.36 9.29
CA ALA A 102 -12.48 -3.43 10.14
C ALA A 102 -11.85 -2.03 10.17
N LYS A 103 -10.58 -1.90 9.78
CA LYS A 103 -9.81 -0.64 9.87
C LYS A 103 -9.48 -0.02 8.51
N VAL A 104 -9.67 -0.75 7.41
CA VAL A 104 -9.33 -0.30 6.07
C VAL A 104 -10.54 -0.38 5.14
N THR A 105 -10.84 0.74 4.46
CA THR A 105 -11.71 0.75 3.27
C THR A 105 -10.81 0.71 2.03
N PRO A 106 -10.71 -0.42 1.32
CA PRO A 106 -9.77 -0.52 0.20
C PRO A 106 -10.36 0.17 -1.04
N THR A 107 -9.52 0.83 -1.84
CA THR A 107 -9.91 1.55 -3.06
C THR A 107 -8.97 1.21 -4.23
N ASN A 108 -9.52 1.19 -5.45
CA ASN A 108 -8.76 1.08 -6.69
C ASN A 108 -8.22 2.44 -7.18
N ASN A 109 -8.63 3.55 -6.55
CA ASN A 109 -8.30 4.90 -6.97
C ASN A 109 -7.75 5.72 -5.79
N VAL A 110 -6.53 6.23 -5.95
CA VAL A 110 -5.90 7.17 -5.02
C VAL A 110 -5.51 8.41 -5.80
N ASN A 111 -6.05 9.57 -5.44
CA ASN A 111 -5.74 10.86 -6.07
C ASN A 111 -5.85 10.88 -7.61
N GLY A 112 -6.80 10.11 -8.18
CA GLY A 112 -7.01 9.99 -9.62
C GLY A 112 -6.11 8.96 -10.31
N PHE A 113 -5.19 8.30 -9.58
CA PHE A 113 -4.44 7.16 -10.08
C PHE A 113 -5.25 5.88 -9.85
N GLN A 114 -5.67 5.26 -10.95
CA GLN A 114 -6.58 4.12 -10.95
C GLN A 114 -5.85 2.82 -11.33
N ILE A 115 -6.15 1.75 -10.61
CA ILE A 115 -5.66 0.39 -10.87
C ILE A 115 -6.86 -0.53 -11.12
N ASP A 116 -7.18 -0.79 -12.38
CA ASP A 116 -8.36 -1.54 -12.81
C ASP A 116 -8.13 -3.05 -12.92
N GLY A 117 -6.92 -3.50 -12.57
CA GLY A 117 -6.52 -4.90 -12.57
C GLY A 117 -5.04 -5.08 -12.86
N LEU A 118 -4.66 -6.31 -13.15
CA LEU A 118 -3.29 -6.69 -13.46
C LEU A 118 -3.04 -6.62 -14.96
N GLY A 119 -1.81 -6.26 -15.35
CA GLY A 119 -1.37 -6.21 -16.74
C GLY A 119 -0.13 -7.08 -16.96
N PRO A 120 0.17 -7.44 -18.22
CA PRO A 120 1.43 -8.10 -18.55
C PRO A 120 2.61 -7.15 -18.30
N ASP A 121 3.82 -7.71 -18.24
CA ASP A 121 5.04 -6.90 -18.19
C ASP A 121 5.11 -6.01 -19.44
N PRO A 122 5.43 -4.72 -19.28
CA PRO A 122 5.38 -3.77 -20.37
C PRO A 122 6.56 -3.93 -21.31
N VAL A 123 6.35 -3.62 -22.58
CA VAL A 123 7.37 -3.70 -23.63
C VAL A 123 7.93 -2.32 -23.95
N PHE A 124 9.03 -2.32 -24.71
CA PHE A 124 9.69 -1.08 -25.14
C PHE A 124 8.70 -0.12 -25.82
N GLY A 125 8.73 1.14 -25.40
CA GLY A 125 7.91 2.22 -25.97
C GLY A 125 6.55 2.42 -25.31
N GLU A 126 6.06 1.49 -24.49
CA GLU A 126 4.84 1.71 -23.71
C GLU A 126 5.04 2.79 -22.64
N ILE A 127 3.98 3.52 -22.32
CA ILE A 127 4.02 4.56 -21.29
C ILE A 127 3.61 3.95 -19.95
N ALA A 128 4.59 3.81 -19.07
CA ALA A 128 4.39 3.44 -17.69
C ALA A 128 4.12 4.69 -16.83
N CYS A 129 3.23 4.55 -15.87
CA CYS A 129 2.83 5.59 -14.95
C CYS A 129 2.96 5.09 -13.51
N LYS A 130 3.40 5.94 -12.59
CA LYS A 130 3.59 5.60 -11.19
C LYS A 130 2.95 6.67 -10.30
N LEU A 131 2.33 6.23 -9.19
CA LEU A 131 1.98 7.09 -8.06
C LEU A 131 2.79 6.68 -6.83
N GLY A 132 3.71 7.54 -6.38
CA GLY A 132 4.48 7.33 -5.15
C GLY A 132 4.23 8.42 -4.11
N ARG A 133 4.42 8.10 -2.82
CA ARG A 133 4.19 9.04 -1.72
C ARG A 133 5.15 10.23 -1.71
N THR A 134 6.28 10.16 -2.41
CA THR A 134 7.33 11.19 -2.42
C THR A 134 7.26 12.05 -3.68
N THR A 135 7.36 11.42 -4.86
CA THR A 135 7.40 12.17 -6.14
C THR A 135 6.03 12.30 -6.80
N GLY A 136 4.99 11.69 -6.23
CA GLY A 136 3.63 11.74 -6.72
C GLY A 136 3.44 10.98 -8.04
N TYR A 137 2.50 11.48 -8.84
CA TYR A 137 2.15 10.91 -10.14
C TYR A 137 3.15 11.37 -11.21
N SER A 138 3.94 10.44 -11.76
CA SER A 138 4.79 10.62 -12.94
C SER A 138 4.55 9.53 -13.99
N CYS A 139 4.82 9.81 -15.26
CA CYS A 139 4.81 8.82 -16.33
C CYS A 139 6.06 8.95 -17.18
N GLY A 140 6.46 7.86 -17.83
CA GLY A 140 7.61 7.81 -18.69
C GLY A 140 7.61 6.58 -19.59
N VAL A 141 8.47 6.60 -20.60
CA VAL A 141 8.64 5.49 -21.52
C VAL A 141 9.23 4.27 -20.82
N THR A 142 8.76 3.09 -21.16
CA THR A 142 9.36 1.81 -20.79
C THR A 142 10.48 1.48 -21.76
N TRP A 143 11.67 1.17 -21.22
CA TRP A 143 12.85 0.76 -21.98
C TRP A 143 12.92 -0.76 -22.18
N GLY A 144 12.24 -1.52 -21.31
CA GLY A 144 12.17 -2.99 -21.38
C GLY A 144 12.79 -3.65 -20.14
N PRO A 145 13.24 -4.91 -20.25
CA PRO A 145 13.85 -5.63 -19.14
C PRO A 145 15.11 -4.93 -18.60
N GLY A 146 15.28 -4.97 -17.28
CA GLY A 146 16.49 -4.49 -16.60
C GLY A 146 17.61 -5.51 -16.54
N GLN A 147 18.63 -5.19 -15.74
CA GLN A 147 19.83 -6.02 -15.58
C GLN A 147 19.53 -7.31 -14.81
N ASP A 148 18.67 -7.23 -13.80
CA ASP A 148 18.30 -8.36 -12.97
C ASP A 148 17.02 -9.04 -13.45
N PRO A 149 16.90 -10.38 -13.32
CA PRO A 149 15.70 -11.11 -13.72
C PRO A 149 14.42 -10.56 -13.06
N GLY A 150 13.38 -10.35 -13.87
CA GLY A 150 12.09 -9.83 -13.40
C GLY A 150 12.05 -8.30 -13.26
N THR A 151 13.17 -7.59 -13.46
CA THR A 151 13.18 -6.12 -13.43
C THR A 151 12.82 -5.51 -14.78
N ILE A 152 12.21 -4.33 -14.73
CA ILE A 152 11.78 -3.53 -15.87
C ILE A 152 12.29 -2.11 -15.66
N VAL A 153 12.87 -1.51 -16.69
CA VAL A 153 13.38 -0.14 -16.68
C VAL A 153 12.38 0.78 -17.36
N ASN A 154 12.01 1.88 -16.70
CA ASN A 154 11.13 2.90 -17.26
C ASN A 154 11.49 4.30 -16.76
N GLN A 155 10.99 5.32 -17.44
CA GLN A 155 11.33 6.73 -17.19
C GLN A 155 10.41 7.39 -16.15
N VAL A 156 9.79 6.64 -15.23
CA VAL A 156 9.05 7.25 -14.12
C VAL A 156 10.01 7.86 -13.09
N CYS A 157 9.52 8.84 -12.34
CA CYS A 157 10.32 9.56 -11.33
C CYS A 157 10.41 8.75 -10.04
N GLY A 158 11.59 8.44 -9.49
CA GLY A 158 11.73 7.70 -8.23
C GLY A 158 12.64 8.41 -7.22
N GLN A 159 12.24 8.39 -5.95
CA GLN A 159 13.01 8.88 -4.78
C GLN A 159 12.80 7.94 -3.58
N PRO A 160 13.65 8.03 -2.54
CA PRO A 160 13.36 7.44 -1.24
C PRO A 160 11.93 7.74 -0.77
N GLY A 161 11.23 6.70 -0.33
CA GLY A 161 9.81 6.75 0.05
C GLY A 161 8.84 6.32 -1.05
N ASP A 162 9.21 6.42 -2.33
CA ASP A 162 8.39 5.84 -3.41
C ASP A 162 8.52 4.32 -3.51
N SER A 163 9.37 3.69 -2.69
CA SER A 163 9.52 2.24 -2.59
C SER A 163 8.17 1.54 -2.49
N GLY A 164 7.94 0.55 -3.35
CA GLY A 164 6.68 -0.17 -3.44
C GLY A 164 5.57 0.56 -4.21
N ALA A 165 5.80 1.75 -4.76
CA ALA A 165 4.77 2.46 -5.52
C ALA A 165 4.28 1.65 -6.74
N PRO A 166 2.97 1.63 -7.03
CA PRO A 166 2.45 0.98 -8.21
C PRO A 166 3.00 1.60 -9.48
N VAL A 167 3.34 0.74 -10.44
CA VAL A 167 3.63 1.13 -11.80
C VAL A 167 2.58 0.48 -12.69
N THR A 168 1.87 1.29 -13.48
CA THR A 168 0.78 0.87 -14.36
C THR A 168 1.06 1.21 -15.81
N VAL A 169 0.45 0.44 -16.71
CA VAL A 169 0.26 0.79 -18.12
C VAL A 169 -1.23 0.67 -18.41
N ASN A 170 -1.85 1.73 -18.94
CA ASN A 170 -3.30 1.76 -19.21
C ASN A 170 -4.16 1.34 -17.99
N ASN A 171 -3.84 1.87 -16.81
CA ASN A 171 -4.45 1.53 -15.51
C ASN A 171 -4.34 0.05 -15.09
N ARG A 172 -3.50 -0.73 -15.76
CA ARG A 172 -3.19 -2.11 -15.35
C ARG A 172 -1.89 -2.12 -14.58
N LEU A 173 -1.88 -2.71 -13.38
CA LEU A 173 -0.68 -2.87 -12.57
C LEU A 173 0.28 -3.84 -13.26
N VAL A 174 1.49 -3.37 -13.55
CA VAL A 174 2.53 -4.16 -14.21
C VAL A 174 3.76 -4.38 -13.33
N GLY A 175 3.99 -3.50 -12.35
CA GLY A 175 5.15 -3.60 -11.47
C GLY A 175 5.04 -2.74 -10.23
N MET A 176 6.06 -2.83 -9.39
CA MET A 176 6.27 -1.94 -8.24
C MET A 176 7.64 -1.27 -8.32
N LEU A 177 7.72 -0.01 -7.89
CA LEU A 177 9.00 0.70 -7.85
C LEU A 177 9.95 0.03 -6.87
N HIS A 178 11.14 -0.31 -7.36
CA HIS A 178 12.19 -0.98 -6.61
C HIS A 178 13.37 -0.04 -6.31
N GLY A 179 13.84 0.70 -7.33
CA GLY A 179 15.03 1.54 -7.18
C GLY A 179 15.35 2.38 -8.42
N ALA A 180 16.59 2.86 -8.49
CA ALA A 180 17.13 3.61 -9.64
C ALA A 180 18.01 2.70 -10.51
N TYR A 181 18.08 3.01 -11.81
CA TYR A 181 18.90 2.26 -12.76
C TYR A 181 20.40 2.57 -12.62
N THR A 182 20.73 3.81 -12.30
CA THR A 182 22.12 4.27 -12.10
C THR A 182 22.18 5.47 -11.16
N GLU A 183 23.26 5.59 -10.40
CA GLU A 183 23.56 6.76 -9.57
C GLU A 183 24.34 7.84 -10.36
N GLU A 184 24.74 7.57 -11.60
CA GLU A 184 25.52 8.49 -12.43
C GLU A 184 24.67 9.61 -13.07
N LEU A 185 23.34 9.45 -13.05
CA LEU A 185 22.40 10.43 -13.58
C LEU A 185 21.66 11.14 -12.43
N PRO A 186 21.23 12.40 -12.63
CA PRO A 186 20.49 13.13 -11.61
C PRO A 186 19.24 12.36 -11.15
N THR A 187 18.98 12.34 -9.85
CA THR A 187 17.74 11.78 -9.33
C THR A 187 16.56 12.66 -9.71
N CYS A 188 15.43 12.05 -10.04
CA CYS A 188 14.23 12.80 -10.33
C CYS A 188 13.65 13.36 -9.03
N VAL A 189 13.60 14.69 -8.87
CA VAL A 189 13.04 15.32 -7.66
C VAL A 189 11.55 15.65 -7.81
N VAL A 190 11.09 15.91 -9.03
CA VAL A 190 9.68 16.16 -9.38
C VAL A 190 9.41 15.71 -10.81
N LYS A 191 8.13 15.48 -11.16
CA LYS A 191 7.67 14.99 -12.47
C LYS A 191 8.07 15.82 -13.72
N PHE A 192 8.73 16.96 -13.54
CA PHE A 192 9.10 17.90 -14.61
C PHE A 192 10.59 17.89 -14.96
N VAL A 193 11.39 17.04 -14.32
CA VAL A 193 12.83 16.93 -14.63
C VAL A 193 12.97 16.17 -15.96
N PRO A 194 13.48 16.79 -17.04
CA PRO A 194 13.45 16.18 -18.37
C PRO A 194 14.52 15.08 -18.57
N LEU A 195 15.59 15.10 -17.77
CA LEU A 195 16.65 14.09 -17.78
C LEU A 195 16.94 13.68 -16.34
N HIS A 196 16.64 12.44 -16.01
CA HIS A 196 16.92 11.83 -14.73
C HIS A 196 17.26 10.35 -14.90
N THR A 197 17.85 9.75 -13.86
CA THR A 197 18.06 8.30 -13.83
C THR A 197 16.74 7.56 -14.06
N PRO A 198 16.68 6.58 -14.98
CA PRO A 198 15.50 5.72 -15.11
C PRO A 198 15.23 4.98 -13.80
N ALA A 199 13.97 4.67 -13.56
CA ALA A 199 13.57 3.82 -12.46
C ALA A 199 13.72 2.35 -12.84
N VAL A 200 14.06 1.54 -11.84
CA VAL A 200 13.93 0.09 -11.88
C VAL A 200 12.67 -0.29 -11.13
N THR A 201 11.84 -1.08 -11.80
CA THR A 201 10.59 -1.60 -11.28
C THR A 201 10.65 -3.11 -11.29
N MET A 202 10.09 -3.75 -10.28
CA MET A 202 10.01 -5.21 -10.22
C MET A 202 8.67 -5.66 -10.80
N SER A 203 8.71 -6.64 -11.71
CA SER A 203 7.51 -7.23 -12.35
C SER A 203 6.57 -7.77 -11.29
N PHE A 204 5.35 -7.25 -11.28
CA PHE A 204 4.32 -7.74 -10.37
C PHE A 204 3.91 -9.18 -10.72
N ASN A 205 3.98 -9.55 -12.00
CA ASN A 205 3.73 -10.92 -12.45
C ASN A 205 4.77 -11.90 -11.91
N THR A 206 6.03 -11.52 -11.89
CA THR A 206 7.12 -12.32 -11.30
C THR A 206 6.90 -12.52 -9.80
N GLN A 207 6.48 -11.48 -9.09
CA GLN A 207 6.17 -11.57 -7.66
C GLN A 207 4.97 -12.48 -7.40
N LEU A 208 3.87 -12.35 -8.16
CA LEU A 208 2.70 -13.23 -8.05
C LEU A 208 3.03 -14.69 -8.37
N ALA A 209 3.92 -14.94 -9.32
CA ALA A 209 4.40 -16.28 -9.62
C ALA A 209 5.16 -16.89 -8.43
N ASP A 210 6.06 -16.15 -7.79
CA ASP A 210 6.78 -16.60 -6.59
C ASP A 210 5.84 -16.89 -5.41
N ILE A 211 4.86 -15.99 -5.19
CA ILE A 211 3.83 -16.14 -4.17
C ILE A 211 3.04 -17.43 -4.39
N THR A 212 2.57 -17.65 -5.62
CA THR A 212 1.76 -18.80 -5.99
C THR A 212 2.57 -20.10 -5.89
N ALA A 213 3.79 -20.12 -6.41
CA ALA A 213 4.67 -21.30 -6.37
C ALA A 213 4.97 -21.77 -4.94
N LYS A 214 4.98 -20.85 -3.97
CA LYS A 214 5.24 -21.13 -2.55
C LYS A 214 3.96 -21.20 -1.71
N ASN A 215 2.78 -21.08 -2.32
CA ASN A 215 1.48 -21.03 -1.65
C ASN A 215 1.45 -20.03 -0.48
N ARG A 216 2.00 -18.82 -0.71
CA ARG A 216 2.09 -17.76 0.30
C ARG A 216 0.77 -16.99 0.41
N PRO A 217 0.54 -16.26 1.52
CA PRO A 217 -0.47 -15.20 1.55
C PRO A 217 -0.35 -14.29 0.32
N GLY A 218 -1.47 -13.94 -0.31
CA GLY A 218 -1.48 -13.28 -1.63
C GLY A 218 -1.64 -14.23 -2.82
N THR A 219 -1.66 -15.55 -2.62
CA THR A 219 -1.92 -16.51 -3.73
C THR A 219 -3.31 -16.28 -4.32
N GLY A 220 -3.40 -16.18 -5.66
CA GLY A 220 -4.65 -15.88 -6.35
C GLY A 220 -5.16 -14.45 -6.10
N PHE A 221 -4.26 -13.52 -5.82
CA PHE A 221 -4.58 -12.12 -5.61
C PHE A 221 -5.38 -11.48 -6.75
N VAL A 222 -6.41 -10.74 -6.39
CA VAL A 222 -7.23 -9.90 -7.27
C VAL A 222 -7.31 -8.50 -6.65
N PRO A 223 -6.87 -7.44 -7.37
CA PRO A 223 -7.03 -6.06 -6.91
C PRO A 223 -8.50 -5.69 -6.64
N ILE A 224 -8.73 -4.69 -5.78
CA ILE A 224 -10.06 -4.07 -5.68
C ILE A 224 -10.48 -3.54 -7.07
N PRO A 225 -11.73 -3.78 -7.51
CA PRO A 225 -12.24 -3.31 -8.80
C PRO A 225 -12.40 -1.80 -8.88
#